data_AF-A0A1M6B0H1-F1
#
_entry.id   AF-A0A1M6B0H1-F1
#
_cell.length_a   1.000
_cell.length_b   1.000
_cell.length_c   1.000
_cell.angle_alpha   90.00
_cell.angle_beta   90.00
_cell.angle_gamma   90.00
#
_symmetry.space_group_name_H-M   'P 1'
#
loop_
_entity.id
_entity.type
_entity.pdbx_description
1 polymer ?
#
loop_
_entity_poly.entity_id
_entity_poly.type
_entity_poly.pdbx_seq_one_letter_code
_entity_poly.pdbx_strand_id
1 'polypeptide(L)'
;MELYEEFKQRKQKGEKLDFESLSPEQLKQLWWDERVSDRLIAELFDVPRSRVRTRRQRLGMRFHEMCWSEFLLELSAKPGNKDFLTSVAKAVTHFAFRNGPVEDLHANGQLSQQDMKILNKFMVNRLAYVFHLIFTGQWEKFFYLVAAHDLIFGHDWDDPELDDGGFKQLYALAAEKAAVTKES
;
A
#
# COMPACT_ATOMS: atom_id res chain seq x y z
N MET A 1 -26.59 13.48 -6.15
CA MET A 1 -27.26 12.49 -7.01
C MET A 1 -26.17 11.58 -7.51
N GLU A 2 -26.32 10.26 -7.41
CA GLU A 2 -25.34 9.29 -7.92
C GLU A 2 -25.23 9.43 -9.44
N LEU A 3 -24.01 9.33 -9.96
CA LEU A 3 -23.70 9.52 -11.39
C LEU A 3 -24.37 8.45 -12.24
N TYR A 4 -24.47 7.22 -11.72
CA TYR A 4 -25.19 6.13 -12.38
C TYR A 4 -26.66 6.48 -12.63
N GLU A 5 -27.34 7.03 -11.63
CA GLU A 5 -28.76 7.40 -11.75
C GLU A 5 -28.96 8.63 -12.66
N GLU A 6 -28.02 9.58 -12.67
CA GLU A 6 -28.04 10.69 -13.64
C GLU A 6 -27.98 10.18 -15.09
N PHE A 7 -27.02 9.32 -15.40
CA PHE A 7 -26.91 8.75 -16.75
C PHE A 7 -28.11 7.91 -17.12
N LYS A 8 -28.66 7.15 -16.17
CA LYS A 8 -29.87 6.34 -16.39
C LYS A 8 -31.07 7.22 -16.74
N GLN A 9 -31.26 8.36 -16.06
CA GLN A 9 -32.32 9.32 -16.39
C GLN A 9 -32.13 9.95 -17.77
N ARG A 10 -30.89 10.29 -18.13
CA ARG A 10 -30.55 10.82 -19.46
C ARG A 10 -30.87 9.81 -20.57
N LYS A 11 -30.51 8.55 -20.38
CA LYS A 11 -30.86 7.46 -21.28
C LYS A 11 -32.37 7.26 -21.41
N GLN A 12 -33.11 7.32 -20.30
CA GLN A 12 -34.57 7.23 -20.30
C GLN A 12 -35.25 8.39 -21.06
N LYS A 13 -34.62 9.57 -21.11
CA LYS A 13 -35.06 10.71 -21.92
C LYS A 13 -34.72 10.57 -23.41
N GLY A 14 -34.13 9.44 -23.82
CA GLY A 14 -33.76 9.17 -25.21
C GLY A 14 -32.37 9.70 -25.61
N GLU A 15 -31.57 10.18 -24.65
CA GLU A 15 -30.21 10.61 -24.94
C GLU A 15 -29.31 9.41 -25.24
N LYS A 16 -28.54 9.49 -26.32
CA LYS A 16 -27.53 8.49 -26.64
C LYS A 16 -26.24 8.81 -25.89
N LEU A 17 -25.94 8.01 -24.87
CA LEU A 17 -24.71 8.13 -24.09
C LEU A 17 -23.52 7.57 -24.87
N ASP A 18 -22.38 8.27 -24.83
CA ASP A 18 -21.13 7.82 -25.46
C ASP A 18 -20.12 7.35 -24.42
N PHE A 19 -19.80 6.05 -24.46
CA PHE A 19 -18.81 5.45 -23.57
C PHE A 19 -17.40 6.03 -23.77
N GLU A 20 -17.07 6.52 -24.96
CA GLU A 20 -15.72 7.03 -25.23
C GLU A 20 -15.48 8.41 -24.60
N SER A 21 -16.55 9.18 -24.39
CA SER A 21 -16.53 10.48 -23.72
C SER A 21 -16.42 10.43 -22.18
N LEU A 22 -16.60 9.25 -21.57
CA LEU A 22 -16.44 9.06 -20.13
C LEU A 22 -15.00 9.36 -19.70
N SER A 23 -14.87 10.31 -18.76
CA SER A 23 -13.57 10.59 -18.14
C SER A 23 -13.13 9.42 -17.25
N PRO A 24 -11.81 9.28 -16.98
CA PRO A 24 -11.31 8.29 -16.02
C PRO A 24 -11.97 8.42 -14.64
N GLU A 25 -12.21 9.65 -14.16
CA GLU A 25 -12.82 9.94 -12.86
C GLU A 25 -14.27 9.47 -12.81
N GLN A 26 -15.04 9.74 -13.86
CA GLN A 26 -16.43 9.28 -13.97
C GLN A 26 -16.51 7.75 -14.05
N LEU A 27 -15.61 7.12 -14.81
CA LEU A 27 -15.55 5.66 -14.90
C LEU A 27 -15.16 5.03 -13.56
N LYS A 28 -14.22 5.65 -12.83
CA LYS A 28 -13.87 5.25 -11.47
C LYS A 28 -15.06 5.41 -10.53
N GLN A 29 -15.75 6.55 -10.57
CA GLN A 29 -16.91 6.81 -9.73
C GLN A 29 -18.00 5.75 -9.94
N LEU A 30 -18.36 5.46 -11.19
CA LEU A 30 -19.36 4.43 -11.49
C LEU A 30 -18.92 3.06 -10.95
N TRP A 31 -17.70 2.61 -11.30
CA TRP A 31 -17.31 1.24 -11.03
C TRP A 31 -16.88 0.99 -9.57
N TRP A 32 -16.13 1.91 -8.99
CA TRP A 32 -15.48 1.74 -7.70
C TRP A 32 -16.29 2.40 -6.58
N ASP A 33 -16.59 3.70 -6.71
CA ASP A 33 -17.23 4.47 -5.65
C ASP A 33 -18.72 4.08 -5.49
N GLU A 34 -19.44 3.96 -6.60
CA GLU A 34 -20.87 3.58 -6.67
C GLU A 34 -21.08 2.07 -6.83
N ARG A 35 -19.99 1.28 -6.91
CA ARG A 35 -20.00 -0.19 -7.01
C ARG A 35 -20.82 -0.75 -8.18
N VAL A 36 -20.94 0.01 -9.27
CA VAL A 36 -21.67 -0.42 -10.46
C VAL A 36 -20.83 -1.44 -11.24
N SER A 37 -21.38 -2.64 -11.43
CA SER A 37 -20.65 -3.71 -12.13
C SER A 37 -20.35 -3.36 -13.60
N ASP A 38 -19.28 -3.92 -14.16
CA ASP A 38 -18.94 -3.78 -15.60
C ASP A 38 -20.12 -4.14 -16.52
N ARG A 39 -21.03 -5.03 -16.07
CA ARG A 39 -22.25 -5.40 -16.80
C ARG A 39 -23.26 -4.26 -16.83
N LEU A 40 -23.54 -3.63 -15.69
CA LEU A 40 -24.50 -2.53 -15.61
C LEU A 40 -23.98 -1.28 -16.33
N ILE A 41 -22.67 -1.02 -16.28
CA ILE A 41 -22.04 0.05 -17.06
C ILE A 41 -22.17 -0.26 -18.56
N ALA A 42 -21.92 -1.51 -18.98
CA ALA A 42 -22.08 -1.93 -20.37
C ALA A 42 -23.52 -1.75 -20.88
N GLU A 43 -24.52 -2.15 -20.07
CA GLU A 43 -25.94 -1.97 -20.36
C GLU A 43 -26.33 -0.48 -20.41
N LEU A 44 -25.73 0.37 -19.57
CA LEU A 44 -26.00 1.81 -19.55
C LEU A 44 -25.50 2.50 -20.83
N PHE A 45 -24.33 2.14 -21.33
CA PHE A 45 -23.72 2.79 -22.51
C PHE A 45 -23.88 2.00 -23.83
N ASP A 46 -24.64 0.91 -23.82
CA ASP A 46 -24.86 0.03 -24.99
C ASP A 46 -23.53 -0.45 -25.64
N VAL A 47 -22.57 -0.84 -24.79
CA VAL A 47 -21.26 -1.36 -25.21
C VAL A 47 -21.02 -2.76 -24.67
N PRO A 48 -20.15 -3.58 -25.30
CA PRO A 48 -19.78 -4.89 -24.74
C PRO A 48 -19.09 -4.76 -23.38
N ARG A 49 -19.42 -5.65 -22.43
CA ARG A 49 -18.76 -5.74 -21.11
C ARG A 49 -17.24 -5.82 -21.19
N SER A 50 -16.71 -6.54 -22.19
CA SER A 50 -15.26 -6.64 -22.41
C SER A 50 -14.62 -5.28 -22.66
N ARG A 51 -15.31 -4.37 -23.36
CA ARG A 51 -14.84 -3.01 -23.65
C ARG A 51 -14.69 -2.19 -22.37
N VAL A 52 -15.67 -2.27 -21.46
CA VAL A 52 -15.63 -1.62 -20.15
C VAL A 52 -14.43 -2.13 -19.34
N ARG A 53 -14.31 -3.45 -19.21
CA ARG A 53 -13.21 -4.09 -18.48
C ARG A 53 -11.84 -3.69 -19.06
N THR A 54 -11.67 -3.73 -20.37
CA THR A 54 -10.40 -3.40 -21.03
C THR A 54 -10.03 -1.92 -20.82
N ARG A 55 -10.98 -0.99 -20.98
CA ARG A 55 -10.72 0.44 -20.74
C ARG A 55 -10.30 0.68 -19.30
N ARG A 56 -11.04 0.11 -18.35
CA ARG A 56 -10.75 0.18 -16.92
C ARG A 56 -9.35 -0.35 -16.58
N GLN A 57 -8.98 -1.52 -17.12
CA GLN A 57 -7.65 -2.10 -16.92
C GLN A 57 -6.52 -1.26 -17.54
N ARG A 58 -6.75 -0.59 -18.68
CA ARG A 58 -5.78 0.32 -19.30
C ARG A 58 -5.55 1.59 -18.48
N LEU A 59 -6.54 1.99 -17.70
CA LEU A 59 -6.48 3.13 -16.80
C LEU A 59 -5.96 2.76 -15.38
N GLY A 60 -5.46 1.54 -15.17
CA GLY A 60 -4.93 1.12 -13.87
C GLY A 60 -6.02 0.94 -12.79
N MET A 61 -7.25 0.68 -13.20
CA MET A 61 -8.37 0.47 -12.27
C MET A 61 -8.63 -1.03 -12.07
N ARG A 62 -7.61 -1.85 -11.82
CA ARG A 62 -7.82 -3.24 -11.39
C ARG A 62 -8.21 -3.26 -9.92
N PHE A 63 -8.96 -4.29 -9.50
CA PHE A 63 -9.43 -4.40 -8.11
C PHE A 63 -8.29 -4.27 -7.09
N HIS A 64 -7.17 -4.97 -7.31
CA HIS A 64 -6.00 -4.86 -6.43
C HIS A 64 -5.34 -3.49 -6.47
N GLU A 65 -5.28 -2.83 -7.63
CA GLU A 65 -4.72 -1.47 -7.77
C GLU A 65 -5.58 -0.46 -7.00
N MET A 66 -6.90 -0.61 -7.05
CA MET A 66 -7.82 0.27 -6.31
C MET A 66 -7.75 0.05 -4.81
N CYS A 67 -7.84 -1.19 -4.33
CA CYS A 67 -7.68 -1.51 -2.91
C CYS A 67 -6.36 -0.95 -2.36
N TRP A 68 -5.29 -1.07 -3.14
CA TRP A 68 -3.99 -0.54 -2.77
C TRP A 68 -3.98 0.99 -2.73
N SER A 69 -4.61 1.65 -3.71
CA SER A 69 -4.73 3.10 -3.75
C SER A 69 -5.51 3.67 -2.57
N GLU A 70 -6.62 3.04 -2.17
CA GLU A 70 -7.40 3.44 -1.00
C GLU A 70 -6.65 3.19 0.29
N PHE A 71 -6.02 2.01 0.42
CA PHE A 71 -5.20 1.69 1.57
C PHE A 71 -4.05 2.70 1.76
N LEU A 72 -3.37 3.07 0.67
CA LEU A 72 -2.35 4.12 0.71
C LEU A 72 -2.95 5.49 1.01
N LEU A 73 -4.14 5.81 0.48
CA LEU A 73 -4.82 7.07 0.78
C LEU A 73 -5.16 7.16 2.27
N GLU A 74 -5.74 6.10 2.85
CA GLU A 74 -6.04 5.99 4.27
C GLU A 74 -4.78 6.08 5.14
N LEU A 75 -3.69 5.42 4.73
CA LEU A 75 -2.39 5.53 5.38
C LEU A 75 -1.81 6.95 5.26
N SER A 76 -2.00 7.61 4.11
CA SER A 76 -1.55 8.99 3.83
C SER A 76 -2.37 10.06 4.56
N ALA A 77 -3.65 9.80 4.82
CA ALA A 77 -4.59 10.73 5.42
C ALA A 77 -4.48 10.82 6.95
N LYS A 78 -3.70 9.94 7.59
CA LYS A 78 -3.40 10.05 9.03
C LYS A 78 -2.56 11.33 9.30
N PRO A 79 -2.96 12.19 10.25
CA PRO A 79 -2.25 13.45 10.51
C PRO A 79 -0.79 13.21 10.90
N GLY A 80 0.13 13.94 10.26
CA GLY A 80 1.60 13.79 10.38
C GLY A 80 2.33 13.40 9.07
N ASN A 81 1.59 13.22 7.97
CA ASN A 81 2.09 12.48 6.82
C ASN A 81 2.58 13.35 5.65
N LYS A 82 3.65 14.11 5.86
CA LYS A 82 4.46 14.63 4.73
C LYS A 82 5.58 13.69 4.31
N ASP A 83 5.68 12.50 4.91
CA ASP A 83 6.84 11.62 4.73
C ASP A 83 6.54 10.16 5.16
N PHE A 84 5.37 9.59 4.80
CA PHE A 84 4.94 8.22 5.21
C PHE A 84 6.06 7.20 5.01
N LEU A 85 6.68 7.27 3.83
CA LEU A 85 7.77 6.41 3.42
C LEU A 85 8.97 6.55 4.38
N THR A 86 9.34 7.78 4.73
CA THR A 86 10.38 8.07 5.71
C THR A 86 10.02 7.51 7.10
N SER A 87 8.78 7.69 7.53
CA SER A 87 8.29 7.21 8.84
C SER A 87 8.32 5.69 8.93
N VAL A 88 7.78 4.98 7.93
CA VAL A 88 7.81 3.51 7.89
C VAL A 88 9.24 3.00 7.78
N ALA A 89 10.08 3.58 6.91
CA ALA A 89 11.47 3.18 6.76
C ALA A 89 12.26 3.33 8.06
N LYS A 90 12.10 4.45 8.79
CA LYS A 90 12.73 4.65 10.09
C LYS A 90 12.20 3.70 11.15
N ALA A 91 10.89 3.53 11.26
CA ALA A 91 10.27 2.66 12.26
C ALA A 91 10.70 1.20 12.09
N VAL A 92 10.67 0.68 10.86
CA VAL A 92 11.10 -0.70 10.59
C VAL A 92 12.60 -0.87 10.75
N THR A 93 13.42 0.14 10.40
CA THR A 93 14.86 0.10 10.73
C THR A 93 15.08 0.04 12.24
N HIS A 94 14.27 0.79 13.02
CA HIS A 94 14.33 0.74 14.46
C HIS A 94 14.03 -0.66 14.99
N PHE A 95 12.91 -1.22 14.54
CA PHE A 95 12.45 -2.55 14.93
C PHE A 95 13.42 -3.68 14.55
N ALA A 96 13.77 -3.80 13.26
CA ALA A 96 14.43 -4.99 12.73
C ALA A 96 15.97 -4.93 12.76
N PHE A 97 16.57 -3.76 13.03
CA PHE A 97 18.02 -3.59 12.88
C PHE A 97 18.65 -2.82 14.05
N ARG A 98 18.08 -1.65 14.39
CA ARG A 98 18.67 -0.80 15.42
C ARG A 98 18.48 -1.36 16.81
N ASN A 99 17.25 -1.72 17.19
CA ASN A 99 16.90 -2.25 18.51
C ASN A 99 17.28 -3.74 18.67
N GLY A 100 18.13 -4.26 17.80
CA GLY A 100 18.72 -5.59 17.89
C GLY A 100 20.25 -5.47 17.87
N PRO A 101 20.93 -6.06 16.88
CA PRO A 101 22.39 -6.23 16.92
C PRO A 101 23.17 -4.91 17.03
N VAL A 102 22.65 -3.82 16.46
CA VAL A 102 23.37 -2.53 16.47
C VAL A 102 23.40 -1.88 17.85
N GLU A 103 22.30 -1.98 18.62
CA GLU A 103 22.23 -1.42 19.97
C GLU A 103 23.17 -2.18 20.92
N ASP A 104 23.19 -3.51 20.84
CA ASP A 104 24.09 -4.34 21.65
C ASP A 104 25.56 -4.05 21.34
N LEU A 105 25.92 -4.01 20.05
CA LEU A 105 27.30 -3.71 19.63
C LEU A 105 27.73 -2.29 20.06
N HIS A 106 26.82 -1.32 20.00
CA HIS A 106 27.11 0.04 20.48
C HIS A 106 27.25 0.09 22.01
N ALA A 107 26.36 -0.58 22.75
CA ALA A 107 26.41 -0.65 24.21
C ALA A 107 27.70 -1.33 24.71
N ASN A 108 28.21 -2.31 23.97
CA ASN A 108 29.47 -2.99 24.25
C ASN A 108 30.72 -2.23 23.76
N GLY A 109 30.56 -1.01 23.22
CA GLY A 109 31.66 -0.17 22.75
C GLY A 109 32.31 -0.65 21.45
N GLN A 110 31.69 -1.59 20.73
CA GLN A 110 32.20 -2.14 19.47
C GLN A 110 31.86 -1.24 18.26
N LEU A 111 30.87 -0.36 18.41
CA LEU A 111 30.52 0.66 17.43
C LEU A 111 30.59 2.04 18.07
N SER A 112 31.14 3.02 17.35
CA SER A 112 30.99 4.41 17.74
C SER A 112 29.58 4.91 17.45
N GLN A 113 29.20 6.02 18.10
CA GLN A 113 27.96 6.73 17.78
C GLN A 113 27.88 7.13 16.30
N GLN A 114 29.02 7.41 15.67
CA GLN A 114 29.08 7.79 14.26
C GLN A 114 28.84 6.58 13.33
N ASP A 115 29.44 5.43 13.63
CA ASP A 115 29.22 4.18 12.89
C ASP A 115 27.75 3.80 12.93
N MET A 116 27.15 3.92 14.10
CA MET A 116 25.74 3.66 14.33
C MET A 116 24.82 4.55 13.49
N LYS A 117 25.17 5.84 13.31
CA LYS A 117 24.41 6.74 12.42
C LYS A 117 24.56 6.36 10.96
N ILE A 118 25.75 5.96 10.53
CA ILE A 118 26.02 5.53 9.14
C ILE A 118 25.21 4.26 8.83
N LEU A 119 25.28 3.25 9.69
CA LEU A 119 24.56 1.98 9.53
C LEU A 119 23.03 2.20 9.50
N ASN A 120 22.50 3.01 10.42
CA ASN A 120 21.09 3.35 10.42
C ASN A 120 20.67 4.08 9.15
N LYS A 121 21.47 5.05 8.67
CA LYS A 121 21.15 5.80 7.46
C LYS A 121 21.15 4.89 6.22
N PHE A 122 22.09 3.95 6.15
CA PHE A 122 22.12 2.94 5.10
C PHE A 122 20.83 2.11 5.08
N MET A 123 20.43 1.55 6.23
CA MET A 123 19.23 0.72 6.32
C MET A 123 17.95 1.50 6.04
N VAL A 124 17.79 2.71 6.59
CA VAL A 124 16.63 3.57 6.30
C VAL A 124 16.50 3.83 4.81
N ASN A 125 17.59 4.13 4.11
CA ASN A 125 17.54 4.39 2.67
C ASN A 125 17.17 3.13 1.86
N ARG A 126 17.71 1.95 2.22
CA ARG A 126 17.40 0.67 1.54
C ARG A 126 15.96 0.24 1.76
N LEU A 127 15.47 0.31 2.99
CA LEU A 127 14.08 -0.01 3.32
C LEU A 127 13.11 0.98 2.68
N ALA A 128 13.44 2.27 2.60
CA ALA A 128 12.64 3.24 1.87
C ALA A 128 12.48 2.85 0.39
N TYR A 129 13.52 2.33 -0.26
CA TYR A 129 13.39 1.85 -1.64
C TYR A 129 12.51 0.60 -1.75
N VAL A 130 12.67 -0.38 -0.85
CA VAL A 130 11.84 -1.59 -0.82
C VAL A 130 10.36 -1.23 -0.61
N PHE A 131 10.06 -0.39 0.39
CA PHE A 131 8.70 0.09 0.64
C PHE A 131 8.17 0.92 -0.51
N HIS A 132 8.99 1.71 -1.20
CA HIS A 132 8.57 2.41 -2.40
C HIS A 132 8.11 1.43 -3.49
N LEU A 133 8.87 0.36 -3.76
CA LEU A 133 8.48 -0.65 -4.75
C LEU A 133 7.16 -1.34 -4.39
N ILE A 134 7.00 -1.73 -3.12
CA ILE A 134 5.79 -2.38 -2.61
C ILE A 134 4.59 -1.42 -2.68
N PHE A 135 4.74 -0.22 -2.13
CA PHE A 135 3.66 0.77 -2.09
C PHE A 135 3.30 1.32 -3.47
N THR A 136 4.21 1.32 -4.45
CA THR A 136 3.86 1.74 -5.83
C THR A 136 3.49 0.57 -6.74
N GLY A 137 3.41 -0.66 -6.21
CA GLY A 137 3.05 -1.84 -6.99
C GLY A 137 4.06 -2.21 -8.09
N GLN A 138 5.33 -1.81 -7.95
CA GLN A 138 6.41 -2.14 -8.89
C GLN A 138 6.90 -3.59 -8.68
N TRP A 139 5.96 -4.55 -8.76
CA TRP A 139 6.16 -5.95 -8.42
C TRP A 139 7.22 -6.66 -9.26
N GLU A 140 7.35 -6.30 -10.54
CA GLU A 140 8.40 -6.86 -11.40
C GLU A 140 9.80 -6.49 -10.88
N LYS A 141 10.01 -5.21 -10.51
CA LYS A 141 11.28 -4.76 -9.92
C LYS A 141 11.51 -5.35 -8.54
N PHE A 142 10.46 -5.48 -7.74
CA PHE A 142 10.55 -6.12 -6.43
C PHE A 142 10.91 -7.60 -6.57
N PHE A 143 10.27 -8.32 -7.49
CA PHE A 143 10.57 -9.71 -7.81
C PHE A 143 12.02 -9.86 -8.27
N TYR A 144 12.49 -9.01 -9.19
CA TYR A 144 13.88 -9.04 -9.63
C TYR A 144 14.85 -8.78 -8.47
N LEU A 145 14.54 -7.82 -7.59
CA LEU A 145 15.34 -7.55 -6.40
C LEU A 145 15.43 -8.79 -5.51
N VAL A 146 14.32 -9.48 -5.23
CA VAL A 146 14.30 -10.69 -4.40
C VAL A 146 15.04 -11.83 -5.10
N ALA A 147 14.65 -12.17 -6.33
CA ALA A 147 15.20 -13.30 -7.08
C ALA A 147 16.72 -13.13 -7.33
N ALA A 148 17.20 -11.92 -7.63
CA ALA A 148 18.63 -11.70 -7.84
C ALA A 148 19.46 -11.92 -6.56
N HIS A 149 18.89 -11.68 -5.38
CA HIS A 149 19.62 -11.90 -4.13
C HIS A 149 19.45 -13.32 -3.61
N ASP A 150 18.25 -13.90 -3.74
CA ASP A 150 17.97 -15.31 -3.41
C ASP A 150 18.83 -16.26 -4.25
N LEU A 151 18.98 -16.03 -5.56
CA LEU A 151 19.79 -16.89 -6.40
C LEU A 151 21.29 -16.84 -6.08
N ILE A 152 21.79 -15.75 -5.49
CA ILE A 152 23.22 -15.47 -5.40
C ILE A 152 23.74 -15.52 -3.95
N PHE A 153 22.91 -15.22 -2.95
CA PHE A 153 23.33 -15.00 -1.57
C PHE A 153 22.39 -15.69 -0.57
N GLY A 154 22.91 -16.06 0.61
CA GLY A 154 22.09 -16.53 1.74
C GLY A 154 21.76 -18.02 1.75
N HIS A 155 22.23 -18.79 0.77
CA HIS A 155 22.05 -20.25 0.72
C HIS A 155 22.71 -21.00 1.90
N ASP A 156 23.66 -20.36 2.57
CA ASP A 156 24.39 -20.87 3.72
C ASP A 156 23.83 -20.37 5.06
N TRP A 157 22.76 -19.57 5.04
CA TRP A 157 22.12 -19.04 6.24
C TRP A 157 20.96 -19.93 6.67
N ASP A 158 20.66 -19.93 7.97
CA ASP A 158 19.52 -20.66 8.50
C ASP A 158 18.19 -20.07 7.98
N ASP A 159 17.18 -20.92 7.86
CA ASP A 159 15.82 -20.50 7.49
C ASP A 159 15.27 -19.45 8.48
N PRO A 160 14.48 -18.46 8.01
CA PRO A 160 13.98 -17.42 8.88
C PRO A 160 12.94 -17.95 9.88
N GLU A 161 13.09 -17.56 11.14
CA GLU A 161 12.09 -17.75 12.18
C GLU A 161 11.25 -16.48 12.39
N LEU A 162 9.97 -16.64 12.76
CA LEU A 162 9.08 -15.50 13.04
C LEU A 162 9.40 -14.89 14.42
N ASP A 163 10.16 -13.81 14.41
CA ASP A 163 10.45 -12.99 15.59
C ASP A 163 9.64 -11.67 15.55
N ASP A 164 8.87 -11.42 16.60
CA ASP A 164 8.08 -10.21 16.75
C ASP A 164 8.78 -9.12 17.60
N GLY A 165 10.01 -9.35 18.06
CA GLY A 165 10.77 -8.41 18.89
C GLY A 165 10.04 -8.02 20.19
N GLY A 166 9.17 -8.90 20.72
CA GLY A 166 8.33 -8.61 21.89
C GLY A 166 7.13 -7.71 21.59
N PHE A 167 6.85 -7.39 20.32
CA PHE A 167 5.77 -6.49 19.93
C PHE A 167 4.38 -6.99 20.37
N LYS A 168 4.10 -8.30 20.37
CA LYS A 168 2.81 -8.84 20.84
C LYS A 168 2.48 -8.41 22.27
N GLN A 169 3.48 -8.40 23.16
CA GLN A 169 3.30 -8.00 24.56
C GLN A 169 3.01 -6.50 24.68
N LEU A 170 3.78 -5.68 23.94
CA LEU A 170 3.56 -4.23 23.88
C LEU A 170 2.17 -3.89 23.35
N TYR A 171 1.73 -4.60 22.31
CA TYR A 171 0.41 -4.41 21.72
C TYR A 171 -0.72 -4.79 22.69
N ALA A 172 -0.59 -5.91 23.41
CA ALA A 172 -1.56 -6.33 24.41
C ALA A 172 -1.73 -5.28 25.53
N LEU A 173 -0.62 -4.79 26.08
CA LEU A 173 -0.62 -3.73 27.11
C LEU A 173 -1.25 -2.42 26.61
N ALA A 174 -1.02 -2.06 25.35
CA ALA A 174 -1.62 -0.88 24.75
C ALA A 174 -3.14 -1.05 24.55
N ALA A 175 -3.58 -2.24 24.13
CA ALA A 175 -4.99 -2.55 23.95
C ALA A 175 -5.77 -2.54 25.27
N GLU A 176 -5.18 -3.11 26.34
CA GLU A 176 -5.75 -3.07 27.70
C GLU A 176 -5.93 -1.63 28.20
N LYS A 177 -4.89 -0.79 28.07
CA LYS A 177 -4.97 0.63 28.44
C LYS A 177 -6.05 1.37 27.66
N ALA A 178 -6.19 1.09 26.36
CA ALA A 178 -7.21 1.72 25.52
C ALA A 178 -8.64 1.28 25.88
N ALA A 179 -8.83 0.08 26.41
CA ALA A 179 -10.11 -0.39 26.91
C ALA A 179 -10.50 0.33 28.22
N VAL A 180 -9.56 0.46 29.16
CA VAL A 180 -9.79 1.16 30.44
C VAL A 180 -10.20 2.63 30.24
N THR A 181 -9.56 3.34 29.31
CA THR A 181 -9.88 4.76 29.01
C THR A 181 -11.23 4.96 28.31
N LYS A 182 -11.83 3.91 27.74
CA LYS A 182 -13.16 3.98 27.09
C LYS A 182 -14.31 3.69 28.06
N GLU A 183 -14.02 3.10 29.22
CA GLU A 183 -15.00 2.77 30.25
C GLU A 183 -15.06 3.81 31.39
N SER A 184 -14.15 4.80 31.37
CA SER A 184 -14.09 5.95 32.28
C SER A 184 -14.62 7.24 31.65
#